data_AF-A0A2H9SID9-F1
#
_entry.id   AF-A0A2H9SID9-F1
#
_cell.length_a   1.000
_cell.length_b   1.000
_cell.length_c   1.000
_cell.angle_alpha   90.00
_cell.angle_beta   90.00
_cell.angle_gamma   90.00
#
_symmetry.space_group_name_H-M   'P 1'
#
loop_
_entity.id
_entity.type
_entity.pdbx_description
1 polymer ?
#
loop_
_entity_poly.entity_id
_entity_poly.type
_entity_poly.pdbx_seq_one_letter_code
_entity_poly.pdbx_strand_id
1 'polypeptide(L)'
;MVLEPIDFQGRFIFDEALSRKLKLYLDEKETQLSNKLIHALYPSVGDPLIPVLPPPASGNLKLTEALELIDQTIRDKSHSSFLRVPADDWKRISAQWKNVLWEYTETIQGCTTELFQQLKQIGFEHWHRELSTILNSLKEILLQKAEGLSSSIQRLEELIGEYRKKSEKQAQSKWMGFKNFFCRQSFLGKELLVSLSKTEKELKNQSQKFINKHAEYLKLNVKIDESLRKFKGYQALAKLEFQDQGLFKSVYRMLKVWEKNQRLKSLPEAEPVLALKNIIHPDKAVSLFKEYYQVLLASLYERSRLIKEMGPEKSRDLLDRGLVQEVLKGYRAEIHTLGVVVAKYREFLLRTDPDPYVRSRWGFAEWIVGLEPANAKQLQALSYEIENLDQLFEKLHLSIQEGPLYLEDFNTAKLSQDIEKVIHEMGQPLTSRQLMHFQGEQLLKLLEQLDELGSFNPNVVDIVGKYLSQALRADWQYHVLHEFPLYHSIYAIHHGIVERQEDRTHRQRLGIFKKIIDHLECRIKNRETQKHSLEIDLDINDMKGYLQDFFASVQRLEGENLPAEHLKLKIKEIELQLLEYRDLFGSFFNRLSQNEGKLLRNSFLFVDQYFEAIENRLQDLKNRPPA
;
A
#
# COMPACT_ATOMS: atom_id res chain seq x y z
N MET A 1 27.27 3.95 -26.92
CA MET A 1 26.69 4.36 -25.62
C MET A 1 25.50 3.47 -25.39
N VAL A 2 25.55 2.59 -24.39
CA VAL A 2 24.33 2.26 -23.65
C VAL A 2 24.02 3.55 -22.92
N LEU A 3 22.81 4.12 -23.02
CA LEU A 3 22.41 5.17 -22.08
C LEU A 3 22.69 4.59 -20.69
N GLU A 4 23.78 5.04 -20.03
CA GLU A 4 24.35 4.32 -18.89
C GLU A 4 23.23 4.00 -17.90
N PRO A 5 22.93 2.71 -17.71
CA PRO A 5 21.86 2.31 -16.84
C PRO A 5 22.45 2.27 -15.42
N ILE A 6 21.58 2.49 -14.43
CA ILE A 6 21.75 2.04 -13.04
C ILE A 6 22.44 3.07 -12.12
N ASP A 7 21.61 3.87 -11.45
CA ASP A 7 21.75 3.90 -9.99
C ASP A 7 21.40 2.48 -9.49
N PHE A 8 22.16 1.93 -8.52
CA PHE A 8 22.17 0.53 -8.05
C PHE A 8 20.81 -0.04 -7.60
N GLN A 9 19.73 0.73 -7.76
CA GLN A 9 18.34 0.44 -7.42
C GLN A 9 17.41 0.23 -8.63
N GLY A 10 17.92 0.26 -9.87
CA GLY A 10 17.09 0.00 -11.07
C GLY A 10 16.07 1.11 -11.39
N ARG A 11 16.33 2.35 -10.95
CA ARG A 11 15.50 3.52 -11.25
C ARG A 11 16.05 4.28 -12.46
N PHE A 12 15.28 4.35 -13.54
CA PHE A 12 15.57 5.26 -14.65
C PHE A 12 15.12 6.67 -14.26
N ILE A 13 16.07 7.60 -14.14
CA ILE A 13 15.79 9.01 -13.88
C ILE A 13 15.86 9.74 -15.22
N PHE A 14 14.71 10.14 -15.75
CA PHE A 14 14.65 11.09 -16.86
C PHE A 14 14.80 12.49 -16.27
N ASP A 15 15.98 13.07 -16.42
CA ASP A 15 16.30 14.42 -15.98
C ASP A 15 16.91 15.26 -17.13
N GLU A 16 17.14 16.54 -16.88
CA GLU A 16 17.81 17.43 -17.85
C GLU A 16 19.28 17.04 -18.09
N ALA A 17 19.91 16.28 -17.17
CA ALA A 17 21.28 15.83 -17.35
C ALA A 17 21.36 14.75 -18.45
N LEU A 18 20.33 13.90 -18.58
CA LEU A 18 20.19 12.94 -19.67
C LEU A 18 20.20 13.62 -21.04
N SER A 19 19.43 14.70 -21.20
CA SER A 19 19.40 15.48 -22.44
C SER A 19 20.76 16.06 -22.81
N ARG A 20 21.50 16.56 -21.81
CA ARG A 20 22.87 17.07 -22.01
C ARG A 20 23.84 15.95 -22.41
N LYS A 21 23.79 14.79 -21.74
CA LYS A 21 24.62 13.62 -22.05
C LYS A 21 24.37 13.11 -23.48
N LEU A 22 23.11 12.97 -23.87
CA LEU A 22 22.75 12.53 -25.23
C LEU A 22 23.28 13.50 -26.29
N LYS A 23 23.14 14.82 -26.06
CA LYS A 23 23.66 15.84 -26.98
C LYS A 23 25.18 15.71 -27.16
N LEU A 24 25.93 15.66 -26.06
CA LEU A 24 27.39 15.52 -26.11
C LEU A 24 27.83 14.25 -26.85
N TYR A 25 27.15 13.12 -26.59
CA TYR A 25 27.44 11.87 -27.29
C TYR A 25 27.18 11.96 -28.80
N LEU A 26 26.05 12.54 -29.22
CA LEU A 26 25.73 12.69 -30.63
C LEU A 26 26.63 13.70 -31.34
N ASP A 27 27.08 14.75 -30.64
CA ASP A 27 28.08 15.70 -31.12
C ASP A 27 29.43 15.01 -31.34
N GLU A 28 29.89 14.18 -30.39
CA GLU A 28 31.12 13.40 -30.53
C GLU A 28 31.05 12.43 -31.72
N LYS A 29 29.91 11.73 -31.87
CA LYS A 29 29.67 10.81 -32.99
C LYS A 29 29.59 11.53 -34.33
N GLU A 30 29.03 12.74 -34.36
CA GLU A 30 29.04 13.61 -35.54
C GLU A 30 30.48 13.99 -35.91
N THR A 31 31.32 14.38 -34.95
CA THR A 31 32.72 14.68 -35.22
C THR A 31 33.49 13.46 -35.74
N GLN A 32 33.20 12.26 -35.24
CA GLN A 32 33.77 11.01 -35.76
C GLN A 32 33.32 10.76 -37.21
N LEU A 33 32.03 10.96 -37.53
CA LEU A 33 31.50 10.90 -38.90
C LEU A 33 32.23 11.90 -39.82
N SER A 34 32.30 13.16 -39.42
CA SER A 34 32.96 14.25 -40.16
C SER A 34 34.39 13.90 -40.54
N ASN A 35 35.19 13.43 -39.59
CA ASN A 35 36.58 13.03 -39.82
C ASN A 35 36.67 11.84 -40.77
N LYS A 36 35.85 10.80 -40.58
CA LYS A 36 35.82 9.61 -41.45
C LYS A 36 35.44 9.95 -42.90
N LEU A 37 34.50 10.88 -43.11
CA LEU A 37 34.11 11.33 -44.46
C LEU A 37 35.26 12.05 -45.18
N ILE A 38 35.98 12.93 -44.48
CA ILE A 38 37.16 13.64 -45.04
C ILE A 38 38.27 12.64 -45.38
N HIS A 39 38.58 11.71 -44.47
CA HIS A 39 39.65 10.72 -44.71
C HIS A 39 39.37 9.81 -45.91
N ALA A 40 38.10 9.49 -46.20
CA ALA A 40 37.72 8.68 -47.36
C ALA A 40 38.07 9.33 -48.72
N LEU A 41 38.33 10.64 -48.78
CA LEU A 41 38.75 11.33 -50.00
C LEU A 41 40.22 11.10 -50.37
N TYR A 42 41.05 10.56 -49.47
CA TYR A 42 42.48 10.37 -49.70
C TYR A 42 42.77 8.88 -49.98
N PRO A 43 43.38 8.53 -51.13
CA PRO A 43 43.69 7.14 -51.44
C PRO A 43 44.73 6.60 -50.45
N SER A 44 44.43 5.46 -49.85
CA SER A 44 45.46 4.62 -49.25
C SER A 44 46.24 3.95 -50.38
N VAL A 45 47.57 4.13 -50.38
CA VAL A 45 48.61 3.57 -51.27
C VAL A 45 49.15 4.56 -52.31
N GLY A 46 50.35 5.13 -52.02
CA GLY A 46 51.37 5.41 -53.04
C GLY A 46 51.77 6.87 -53.31
N ASP A 47 51.07 7.88 -52.81
CA ASP A 47 51.48 9.29 -53.00
C ASP A 47 52.26 9.84 -51.79
N PRO A 48 53.29 10.69 -52.01
CA PRO A 48 54.12 11.23 -50.95
C PRO A 48 53.26 12.08 -50.02
N LEU A 49 53.25 11.73 -48.73
CA LEU A 49 52.73 12.48 -47.58
C LEU A 49 52.18 13.88 -47.95
N ILE A 50 50.94 13.92 -48.44
CA ILE A 50 50.13 15.13 -48.31
C ILE A 50 50.05 15.34 -46.79
N PRO A 51 50.40 16.52 -46.26
CA PRO A 51 50.41 16.73 -44.83
C PRO A 51 49.05 16.30 -44.31
N VAL A 52 49.06 15.30 -43.43
CA VAL A 52 47.96 15.03 -42.52
C VAL A 52 47.56 16.40 -42.02
N LEU A 53 46.39 16.90 -42.45
CA LEU A 53 45.84 18.11 -41.86
C LEU A 53 45.98 17.90 -40.37
N PRO A 54 46.69 18.78 -39.64
CA PRO A 54 46.86 18.61 -38.21
C PRO A 54 45.45 18.36 -37.66
N PRO A 55 45.25 17.33 -36.82
CA PRO A 55 43.94 17.06 -36.24
C PRO A 55 43.41 18.41 -35.75
N PRO A 56 42.21 18.84 -36.18
CA PRO A 56 41.73 20.18 -35.86
C PRO A 56 41.91 20.37 -34.37
N ALA A 57 42.69 21.39 -34.00
CA ALA A 57 43.12 21.63 -32.64
C ALA A 57 41.87 21.71 -31.75
N SER A 58 41.57 20.64 -31.01
CA SER A 58 40.60 20.62 -29.91
C SER A 58 39.29 21.36 -30.19
N GLY A 59 38.69 21.13 -31.35
CA GLY A 59 37.38 21.67 -31.73
C GLY A 59 36.52 20.58 -32.33
N ASN A 60 35.30 20.43 -31.82
CA ASN A 60 34.30 19.49 -32.37
C ASN A 60 34.01 19.86 -33.83
N LEU A 61 34.64 19.17 -34.79
CA LEU A 61 34.42 19.39 -36.22
C LEU A 61 32.97 19.02 -36.55
N LYS A 62 32.19 20.02 -36.96
CA LYS A 62 30.79 19.82 -37.33
C LYS A 62 30.66 19.21 -38.72
N LEU A 63 29.58 18.49 -38.97
CA LEU A 63 29.33 17.88 -40.28
C LEU A 63 29.28 18.93 -41.39
N THR A 64 28.73 20.11 -41.12
CA THR A 64 28.69 21.23 -42.06
C THR A 64 30.07 21.71 -42.49
N GLU A 65 31.01 21.81 -41.54
CA GLU A 65 32.40 22.23 -41.80
C GLU A 65 33.14 21.16 -42.61
N ALA A 66 32.89 19.88 -42.30
CA ALA A 66 33.44 18.77 -43.09
C ALA A 66 32.92 18.75 -44.52
N LEU A 67 31.64 19.06 -44.76
CA LEU A 67 31.07 19.16 -46.11
C LEU A 67 31.70 20.27 -46.93
N GLU A 68 32.04 21.41 -46.32
CA GLU A 68 32.73 22.51 -47.01
C GLU A 68 34.16 22.12 -47.41
N LEU A 69 34.89 21.45 -46.51
CA LEU A 69 36.22 20.92 -46.81
C LEU A 69 36.18 19.86 -47.91
N ILE A 70 35.17 18.98 -47.89
CA ILE A 70 34.94 17.97 -48.93
C ILE A 70 34.65 18.64 -50.29
N ASP A 71 33.77 19.65 -50.32
CA ASP A 71 33.44 20.40 -51.53
C ASP A 71 34.68 21.10 -52.11
N GLN A 72 35.46 21.80 -51.27
CA GLN A 72 36.73 22.42 -51.66
C GLN A 72 37.72 21.39 -52.22
N THR A 73 37.93 20.27 -51.51
CA THR A 73 38.86 19.22 -51.94
C THR A 73 38.46 18.58 -53.27
N ILE A 74 37.15 18.37 -53.48
CA ILE A 74 36.61 17.85 -54.75
C ILE A 74 36.80 18.86 -55.88
N ARG A 75 36.60 20.16 -55.62
CA ARG A 75 36.84 21.22 -56.62
C ARG A 75 38.32 21.35 -56.98
N ASP A 76 39.21 21.34 -55.99
CA ASP A 76 40.66 21.48 -56.19
C ASP A 76 41.23 20.29 -56.98
N LYS A 77 40.87 19.05 -56.60
CA LYS A 77 41.23 17.84 -57.36
C LYS A 77 40.66 17.84 -58.79
N SER A 78 39.57 18.57 -59.02
CA SER A 78 38.97 18.71 -60.36
C SER A 78 39.60 19.80 -61.22
N HIS A 79 40.38 20.72 -60.63
CA HIS A 79 41.08 21.80 -61.33
C HIS A 79 42.58 21.54 -61.51
N SER A 80 43.19 20.67 -60.70
CA SER A 80 44.58 20.24 -60.89
C SER A 80 44.75 19.43 -62.18
N SER A 81 45.37 20.01 -63.20
CA SER A 81 45.61 19.40 -64.52
C SER A 81 46.64 18.24 -64.49
N PHE A 82 47.26 17.98 -63.33
CA PHE A 82 48.44 17.13 -63.19
C PHE A 82 48.19 15.77 -62.50
N LEU A 83 47.01 15.52 -61.95
CA LEU A 83 46.68 14.25 -61.28
C LEU A 83 45.73 13.42 -62.15
N ARG A 84 46.21 12.29 -62.70
CA ARG A 84 45.35 11.28 -63.33
C ARG A 84 44.51 10.60 -62.25
N VAL A 85 43.31 11.10 -62.01
CA VAL A 85 42.33 10.45 -61.12
C VAL A 85 41.83 9.15 -61.79
N PRO A 86 41.91 7.99 -61.12
CA PRO A 86 41.35 6.75 -61.65
C PRO A 86 39.84 6.85 -61.89
N ALA A 87 39.35 6.32 -63.01
CA ALA A 87 37.93 6.44 -63.40
C ALA A 87 36.93 5.77 -62.42
N ASP A 88 37.40 4.88 -61.55
CA ASP A 88 36.60 4.17 -60.53
C ASP A 88 36.78 4.71 -59.10
N ASP A 89 37.58 5.77 -58.90
CA ASP A 89 37.87 6.31 -57.56
C ASP A 89 36.61 6.80 -56.83
N TRP A 90 35.65 7.34 -57.59
CA TRP A 90 34.34 7.75 -57.07
C TRP A 90 33.52 6.58 -56.48
N LYS A 91 33.68 5.35 -56.99
CA LYS A 91 32.98 4.17 -56.45
C LYS A 91 33.53 3.78 -55.08
N ARG A 92 34.84 3.89 -54.88
CA ARG A 92 35.48 3.65 -53.58
C ARG A 92 35.02 4.67 -52.55
N ILE A 93 35.05 5.95 -52.90
CA ILE A 93 34.60 7.05 -52.03
C ILE A 93 33.12 6.87 -51.68
N SER A 94 32.27 6.60 -52.68
CA SER A 94 30.84 6.35 -52.49
C SER A 94 30.56 5.16 -51.56
N ALA A 95 31.29 4.05 -51.69
CA ALA A 95 31.14 2.90 -50.81
C ALA A 95 31.58 3.20 -49.36
N GLN A 96 32.71 3.89 -49.19
CA GLN A 96 33.21 4.28 -47.86
C GLN A 96 32.27 5.28 -47.19
N TRP A 97 31.81 6.31 -47.90
CA TRP A 97 30.84 7.27 -47.38
C TRP A 97 29.52 6.59 -47.01
N LYS A 98 29.01 5.70 -47.86
CA LYS A 98 27.79 4.93 -47.55
C LYS A 98 27.91 4.17 -46.23
N ASN A 99 29.02 3.48 -45.99
CA ASN A 99 29.22 2.71 -44.76
C ASN A 99 29.25 3.62 -43.53
N VAL A 100 30.01 4.73 -43.58
CA VAL A 100 30.14 5.66 -42.46
C VAL A 100 28.81 6.39 -42.17
N LEU A 101 28.07 6.77 -43.22
CA LEU A 101 26.73 7.34 -43.08
C LEU A 101 25.73 6.35 -42.48
N TRP A 102 25.88 5.06 -42.78
CA TRP A 102 25.09 4.01 -42.14
C TRP A 102 25.37 3.88 -40.65
N GLU A 103 26.65 3.85 -40.24
CA GLU A 103 27.02 3.77 -38.81
C GLU A 103 26.37 4.90 -37.97
N TYR A 104 26.37 6.12 -38.49
CA TYR A 104 25.75 7.25 -37.77
C TYR A 104 24.22 7.20 -37.83
N THR A 105 23.64 6.77 -38.95
CA THR A 105 22.19 6.52 -39.07
C THR A 105 21.73 5.46 -38.06
N GLU A 106 22.46 4.35 -37.93
CA GLU A 106 22.20 3.30 -36.93
C GLU A 106 22.35 3.83 -35.51
N THR A 107 23.28 4.73 -35.25
CA THR A 107 23.44 5.38 -33.94
C THR A 107 22.20 6.18 -33.56
N ILE A 108 21.69 7.04 -34.46
CA ILE A 108 20.46 7.83 -34.23
C ILE A 108 19.25 6.90 -34.02
N GLN A 109 19.16 5.82 -34.80
CA GLN A 109 18.12 4.80 -34.67
C GLN A 109 18.18 4.05 -33.35
N GLY A 110 19.37 3.66 -32.93
CA GLY A 110 19.63 3.03 -31.64
C GLY A 110 19.17 3.92 -30.49
N CYS A 111 19.59 5.18 -30.46
CA CYS A 111 19.17 6.14 -29.44
C CYS A 111 17.66 6.37 -29.42
N THR A 112 17.01 6.43 -30.59
CA THR A 112 15.54 6.57 -30.69
C THR A 112 14.83 5.34 -30.11
N THR A 113 15.32 4.15 -30.42
CA THR A 113 14.73 2.88 -29.95
C THR A 113 14.91 2.72 -28.45
N GLU A 114 16.12 2.99 -27.95
CA GLU A 114 16.47 2.90 -26.53
C GLU A 114 15.65 3.89 -25.70
N LEU A 115 15.48 5.12 -26.17
CA LEU A 115 14.64 6.14 -25.53
C LEU A 115 13.24 5.59 -25.21
N PHE A 116 12.53 5.03 -26.20
CA PHE A 116 11.17 4.52 -25.98
C PHE A 116 11.13 3.18 -25.24
N GLN A 117 12.19 2.38 -25.29
CA GLN A 117 12.31 1.18 -24.44
C GLN A 117 12.42 1.57 -22.97
N GLN A 118 13.29 2.52 -22.63
CA GLN A 118 13.43 3.03 -21.27
C GLN A 118 12.14 3.69 -20.78
N LEU A 119 11.50 4.47 -21.65
CA LEU A 119 10.26 5.16 -21.32
C LEU A 119 9.09 4.18 -21.05
N LYS A 120 9.08 3.00 -21.67
CA LYS A 120 8.16 1.91 -21.36
C LYS A 120 8.51 1.18 -20.06
N GLN A 121 9.78 1.12 -19.69
CA GLN A 121 10.24 0.49 -18.44
C GLN A 121 9.94 1.38 -17.22
N ILE A 122 9.84 2.69 -17.42
CA ILE A 122 9.40 3.62 -16.37
C ILE A 122 7.92 3.42 -16.11
N GLY A 123 7.61 2.70 -15.04
CA GLY A 123 6.26 2.61 -14.50
C GLY A 123 5.69 3.99 -14.22
N PHE A 124 4.40 4.17 -14.48
CA PHE A 124 3.70 5.46 -14.37
C PHE A 124 3.83 6.14 -12.99
N GLU A 125 4.14 5.37 -11.94
CA GLU A 125 4.40 5.87 -10.60
C GLU A 125 5.53 6.91 -10.54
N HIS A 126 6.47 6.86 -11.50
CA HIS A 126 7.60 7.78 -11.60
C HIS A 126 7.36 8.90 -12.62
N TRP A 127 6.17 8.99 -13.23
CA TRP A 127 5.88 10.06 -14.18
C TRP A 127 5.68 11.38 -13.44
N HIS A 128 6.71 12.22 -13.46
CA HIS A 128 6.69 13.56 -12.89
C HIS A 128 6.34 14.61 -13.94
N ARG A 129 5.96 15.82 -13.48
CA ARG A 129 5.44 16.90 -14.34
C ARG A 129 6.39 17.27 -15.50
N GLU A 130 7.70 17.21 -15.27
CA GLU A 130 8.72 17.63 -16.23
C GLU A 130 9.05 16.58 -17.30
N LEU A 131 8.57 15.34 -17.15
CA LEU A 131 8.90 14.22 -18.04
C LEU A 131 8.57 14.51 -19.51
N SER A 132 7.44 15.19 -19.79
CA SER A 132 7.09 15.61 -21.16
C SER A 132 8.04 16.66 -21.72
N THR A 133 8.53 17.58 -20.89
CA THR A 133 9.50 18.61 -21.29
C THR A 133 10.84 17.97 -21.63
N ILE A 134 11.30 17.03 -20.78
CA ILE A 134 12.54 16.28 -21.00
C ILE A 134 12.44 15.44 -22.27
N LEU A 135 11.34 14.71 -22.46
CA LEU A 135 11.10 13.94 -23.70
C LEU A 135 11.12 14.85 -24.94
N ASN A 136 10.50 16.04 -24.86
CA ASN A 136 10.54 17.00 -25.97
C ASN A 136 11.96 17.46 -26.28
N SER A 137 12.79 17.74 -25.27
CA SER A 137 14.19 18.11 -25.48
C SER A 137 15.02 17.00 -26.15
N LEU A 138 14.83 15.74 -25.72
CA LEU A 138 15.49 14.57 -26.31
C LEU A 138 15.03 14.35 -27.76
N LYS A 139 13.72 14.50 -28.01
CA LYS A 139 13.12 14.44 -29.33
C LYS A 139 13.69 15.50 -30.27
N GLU A 140 13.82 16.75 -29.81
CA GLU A 140 14.37 17.86 -30.60
C GLU A 140 15.83 17.63 -30.97
N ILE A 141 16.65 17.16 -30.02
CA ILE A 141 18.07 16.82 -30.29
C ILE A 141 18.16 15.75 -31.38
N LEU A 142 17.39 14.66 -31.25
CA LEU A 142 17.42 13.56 -32.22
C LEU A 142 16.89 13.97 -33.60
N LEU A 143 15.81 14.77 -33.65
CA LEU A 143 15.28 15.31 -34.91
C LEU A 143 16.30 16.22 -35.59
N GLN A 144 16.93 17.13 -34.86
CA GLN A 144 17.94 18.03 -35.40
C GLN A 144 19.11 17.25 -36.04
N LYS A 145 19.57 16.17 -35.39
CA LYS A 145 20.64 15.32 -35.94
C LYS A 145 20.19 14.50 -37.17
N ALA A 146 18.97 13.96 -37.16
CA ALA A 146 18.43 13.23 -38.30
C ALA A 146 18.21 14.11 -39.54
N GLU A 147 17.67 15.32 -39.32
CA GLU A 147 17.46 16.32 -40.38
C GLU A 147 18.80 16.81 -40.93
N GLY A 148 19.75 17.14 -40.06
CA GLY A 148 21.11 17.55 -40.45
C GLY A 148 21.85 16.47 -41.26
N LEU A 149 21.74 15.20 -40.86
CA LEU A 149 22.32 14.08 -41.60
C LEU A 149 21.63 13.89 -42.96
N SER A 150 20.30 14.00 -43.03
CA SER A 150 19.53 13.89 -44.28
C SER A 150 19.94 14.95 -45.30
N SER A 151 20.07 16.22 -44.87
CA SER A 151 20.58 17.30 -45.73
C SER A 151 22.01 17.06 -46.16
N SER A 152 22.85 16.52 -45.27
CA SER A 152 24.25 16.20 -45.57
C SER A 152 24.38 15.08 -46.60
N ILE A 153 23.56 14.02 -46.50
CA ILE A 153 23.50 12.94 -47.49
C ILE A 153 23.12 13.48 -48.86
N GLN A 154 22.10 14.35 -48.95
CA GLN A 154 21.69 14.98 -50.21
C GLN A 154 22.81 15.81 -50.83
N ARG A 155 23.54 16.59 -50.02
CA ARG A 155 24.68 17.39 -50.51
C ARG A 155 25.86 16.51 -50.95
N LEU A 156 26.20 15.46 -50.19
CA LEU A 156 27.26 14.51 -50.59
C LEU A 156 26.91 13.76 -51.87
N GLU A 157 25.63 13.44 -52.07
CA GLU A 157 25.12 12.81 -53.29
C GLU A 157 25.33 13.70 -54.52
N GLU A 158 25.03 15.00 -54.38
CA GLU A 158 25.30 16.01 -55.41
C GLU A 158 26.80 16.12 -55.72
N LEU A 159 27.64 16.19 -54.67
CA LEU A 159 29.09 16.31 -54.81
C LEU A 159 29.73 15.08 -55.47
N ILE A 160 29.32 13.86 -55.12
CA ILE A 160 29.75 12.63 -55.83
C ILE A 160 29.28 12.67 -57.29
N GLY A 161 28.04 13.11 -57.52
CA GLY A 161 27.49 13.25 -58.87
C GLY A 161 28.31 14.21 -59.74
N GLU A 162 28.75 15.33 -59.19
CA GLU A 162 29.66 16.28 -59.86
C GLU A 162 31.05 15.69 -60.08
N TYR A 163 31.62 15.06 -59.07
CA TYR A 163 32.94 14.44 -59.14
C TYR A 163 33.00 13.36 -60.22
N ARG A 164 31.98 12.49 -60.30
CA ARG A 164 31.84 11.47 -61.35
C ARG A 164 31.78 12.10 -62.75
N LYS A 165 30.91 13.09 -62.96
CA LYS A 165 30.77 13.78 -64.27
C LYS A 165 32.08 14.40 -64.73
N LYS A 166 32.91 14.90 -63.80
CA LYS A 166 34.22 15.52 -64.11
C LYS A 166 35.31 14.46 -64.35
N SER A 167 35.36 13.40 -63.56
CA SER A 167 36.29 12.26 -63.75
C SER A 167 36.05 11.55 -65.09
N GLU A 168 34.78 11.32 -65.47
CA GLU A 168 34.40 10.72 -66.75
C GLU A 168 34.72 11.63 -67.96
N LYS A 169 34.76 12.96 -67.80
CA LYS A 169 35.15 13.90 -68.88
C LYS A 169 36.65 13.91 -69.17
N GLN A 170 37.51 13.59 -68.19
CA GLN A 170 38.97 13.50 -68.37
C GLN A 170 39.40 12.15 -68.97
N ALA A 171 38.65 11.08 -68.73
CA ALA A 171 38.85 9.78 -69.35
C ALA A 171 38.18 9.73 -70.74
N GLN A 172 38.89 10.15 -71.80
CA GLN A 172 38.38 10.14 -73.16
C GLN A 172 37.82 8.76 -73.60
N SER A 173 36.49 8.65 -73.72
CA SER A 173 35.83 7.61 -74.51
C SER A 173 34.56 8.17 -75.16
N LYS A 174 34.52 8.16 -76.50
CA LYS A 174 33.43 8.70 -77.34
C LYS A 174 32.12 7.88 -77.31
N TRP A 175 31.93 6.99 -76.33
CA TRP A 175 30.77 6.10 -76.22
C TRP A 175 30.00 6.29 -74.90
N MET A 176 29.66 7.54 -74.56
CA MET A 176 28.94 7.87 -73.31
C MET A 176 27.63 8.66 -73.49
N GLY A 177 27.09 8.73 -74.72
CA GLY A 177 25.80 9.39 -74.97
C GLY A 177 24.57 8.65 -74.42
N PHE A 178 24.60 7.31 -74.41
CA PHE A 178 23.42 6.49 -74.05
C PHE A 178 23.40 5.99 -72.59
N LYS A 179 24.53 5.95 -71.87
CA LYS A 179 24.56 5.50 -70.45
C LYS A 179 24.12 6.56 -69.44
N ASN A 180 24.13 7.84 -69.81
CA ASN A 180 23.72 8.94 -68.93
C ASN A 180 22.20 9.03 -68.71
N PHE A 181 21.38 8.35 -69.52
CA PHE A 181 19.92 8.31 -69.34
C PHE A 181 19.48 7.30 -68.26
N PHE A 182 20.33 6.31 -67.92
CA PHE A 182 20.04 5.24 -66.95
C PHE A 182 20.60 5.46 -65.54
N CYS A 183 21.36 6.52 -65.29
CA CYS A 183 21.94 6.81 -63.95
C CYS A 183 21.07 7.74 -63.09
N ARG A 184 19.78 7.39 -62.91
CA ARG A 184 18.94 7.90 -61.79
C ARG A 184 19.09 7.04 -60.51
N GLN A 185 20.12 6.21 -60.45
CA GLN A 185 20.46 5.44 -59.26
C GLN A 185 21.22 6.34 -58.29
N SER A 186 20.78 6.32 -57.03
CA SER A 186 21.45 7.04 -55.96
C SER A 186 22.82 6.39 -55.68
N PHE A 187 23.86 7.21 -55.53
CA PHE A 187 25.24 6.80 -55.27
C PHE A 187 25.43 6.35 -53.82
N LEU A 188 24.88 7.07 -52.85
CA LEU A 188 24.93 6.73 -51.43
C LEU A 188 23.76 5.80 -51.03
N GLY A 189 22.73 5.69 -51.87
CA GLY A 189 21.59 4.81 -51.73
C GLY A 189 20.38 5.49 -51.09
N LYS A 190 19.20 5.31 -51.70
CA LYS A 190 17.92 5.87 -51.19
C LYS A 190 17.51 5.28 -49.83
N GLU A 191 18.04 4.12 -49.48
CA GLU A 191 17.75 3.38 -48.25
C GLU A 191 18.10 4.19 -47.00
N LEU A 192 19.21 4.93 -47.00
CA LEU A 192 19.62 5.80 -45.87
C LEU A 192 18.55 6.86 -45.56
N LEU A 193 18.10 7.58 -46.59
CA LEU A 193 17.07 8.62 -46.45
C LEU A 193 15.71 8.03 -46.06
N VAL A 194 15.35 6.85 -46.58
CA VAL A 194 14.13 6.13 -46.18
C VAL A 194 14.20 5.73 -44.70
N SER A 195 15.37 5.27 -44.24
CA SER A 195 15.60 4.87 -42.86
C SER A 195 15.48 6.05 -41.90
N LEU A 196 16.14 7.17 -42.21
CA LEU A 196 16.06 8.40 -41.41
C LEU A 196 14.63 8.95 -41.37
N SER A 197 13.94 8.99 -42.51
CA SER A 197 12.53 9.41 -42.57
C SER A 197 11.62 8.49 -41.72
N LYS A 198 11.88 7.18 -41.70
CA LYS A 198 11.16 6.24 -40.83
C LYS A 198 11.43 6.53 -39.36
N THR A 199 12.67 6.81 -38.98
CA THR A 199 13.08 7.15 -37.61
C THR A 199 12.43 8.45 -37.14
N GLU A 200 12.44 9.49 -37.96
CA GLU A 200 11.79 10.77 -37.66
C GLU A 200 10.28 10.60 -37.45
N LYS A 201 9.61 9.84 -38.32
CA LYS A 201 8.19 9.53 -38.18
C LYS A 201 7.90 8.76 -36.90
N GLU A 202 8.70 7.74 -36.59
CA GLU A 202 8.55 6.96 -35.36
C GLU A 202 8.75 7.83 -34.11
N LEU A 203 9.81 8.64 -34.09
CA LEU A 203 10.14 9.55 -33.01
C LEU A 203 9.02 10.57 -32.76
N LYS A 204 8.49 11.21 -33.81
CA LYS A 204 7.35 12.14 -33.72
C LYS A 204 6.08 11.42 -33.21
N ASN A 205 5.75 10.27 -33.78
CA ASN A 205 4.53 9.53 -33.44
C ASN A 205 4.53 8.99 -32.01
N GLN A 206 5.61 8.34 -31.59
CA GLN A 206 5.72 7.78 -30.23
C GLN A 206 5.79 8.88 -29.17
N SER A 207 6.52 9.97 -29.43
CA SER A 207 6.57 11.11 -28.52
C SER A 207 5.18 11.72 -28.33
N GLN A 208 4.44 11.94 -29.42
CA GLN A 208 3.09 12.50 -29.33
C GLN A 208 2.13 11.59 -28.57
N LYS A 209 2.18 10.27 -28.85
CA LYS A 209 1.39 9.27 -28.13
C LYS A 209 1.67 9.31 -26.63
N PHE A 210 2.94 9.36 -26.24
CA PHE A 210 3.33 9.44 -24.84
C PHE A 210 2.90 10.76 -24.18
N ILE A 211 3.13 11.90 -24.83
CA ILE A 211 2.76 13.22 -24.27
C ILE A 211 1.26 13.30 -24.01
N ASN A 212 0.43 12.80 -24.93
CA ASN A 212 -1.01 12.74 -24.74
C ASN A 212 -1.38 11.86 -23.52
N LYS A 213 -0.80 10.65 -23.43
CA LYS A 213 -1.00 9.73 -22.30
C LYS A 213 -0.56 10.35 -20.96
N HIS A 214 0.59 11.01 -20.95
CA HIS A 214 1.14 11.68 -19.77
C HIS A 214 0.26 12.86 -19.34
N ALA A 215 -0.26 13.66 -20.26
CA ALA A 215 -1.17 14.76 -19.95
C ALA A 215 -2.49 14.27 -19.31
N GLU A 216 -3.03 13.16 -19.80
CA GLU A 216 -4.21 12.52 -19.19
C GLU A 216 -3.91 12.00 -17.78
N TYR A 217 -2.75 11.35 -17.60
CA TYR A 217 -2.28 10.92 -16.29
C TYR A 217 -2.10 12.10 -15.32
N LEU A 218 -1.50 13.22 -15.74
CA LEU A 218 -1.32 14.40 -14.87
C LEU A 218 -2.68 14.98 -14.43
N LYS A 219 -3.67 15.07 -15.33
CA LYS A 219 -5.03 15.49 -14.99
C LYS A 219 -5.67 14.55 -13.96
N LEU A 220 -5.44 13.25 -14.11
CA LEU A 220 -5.89 12.24 -13.15
C LEU A 220 -5.20 12.45 -11.79
N ASN A 221 -3.87 12.63 -11.80
CA ASN A 221 -3.05 12.73 -10.60
C ASN A 221 -3.42 13.97 -9.77
N VAL A 222 -3.67 15.13 -10.38
CA VAL A 222 -4.13 16.33 -9.66
C VAL A 222 -5.41 16.06 -8.87
N LYS A 223 -6.40 15.39 -9.47
CA LYS A 223 -7.65 15.02 -8.78
C LYS A 223 -7.44 14.02 -7.65
N ILE A 224 -6.36 13.23 -7.71
CA ILE A 224 -6.02 12.29 -6.64
C ILE A 224 -5.28 13.04 -5.53
N ASP A 225 -4.33 13.90 -5.86
CA ASP A 225 -3.61 14.74 -4.89
C ASP A 225 -4.58 15.63 -4.07
N GLU A 226 -5.63 16.16 -4.69
CA GLU A 226 -6.73 16.85 -3.99
C GLU A 226 -7.39 15.95 -2.94
N SER A 227 -7.68 14.68 -3.30
CA SER A 227 -8.27 13.71 -2.37
C SER A 227 -7.31 13.27 -1.25
N LEU A 228 -5.99 13.40 -1.45
CA LEU A 228 -4.98 13.10 -0.44
C LEU A 228 -4.85 14.23 0.60
N ARG A 229 -5.31 15.46 0.32
CA ARG A 229 -5.18 16.60 1.25
C ARG A 229 -5.87 16.35 2.58
N LYS A 230 -6.97 15.57 2.59
CA LYS A 230 -7.72 15.23 3.81
C LYS A 230 -6.85 14.51 4.85
N PHE A 231 -5.83 13.76 4.43
CA PHE A 231 -4.92 13.05 5.34
C PHE A 231 -4.08 13.97 6.22
N LYS A 232 -3.99 15.28 5.92
CA LYS A 232 -3.30 16.25 6.79
C LYS A 232 -4.05 16.49 8.11
N GLY A 233 -5.37 16.30 8.12
CA GLY A 233 -6.20 16.50 9.31
C GLY A 233 -6.52 15.21 10.06
N TYR A 234 -5.98 14.07 9.63
CA TYR A 234 -6.30 12.77 10.22
C TYR A 234 -5.42 12.53 11.44
N GLN A 235 -6.06 12.52 12.62
CA GLN A 235 -5.40 12.40 13.91
C GLN A 235 -5.05 10.95 14.23
N ALA A 236 -5.95 9.99 13.93
CA ALA A 236 -5.67 8.58 14.19
C ALA A 236 -4.62 8.04 13.22
N LEU A 237 -4.69 8.43 11.93
CA LEU A 237 -3.63 8.10 10.97
C LEU A 237 -2.25 8.58 11.45
N ALA A 238 -2.18 9.77 12.05
CA ALA A 238 -0.92 10.35 12.52
C ALA A 238 -0.29 9.58 13.71
N LYS A 239 -1.07 8.76 14.43
CA LYS A 239 -0.58 7.90 15.53
C LYS A 239 0.09 6.61 15.03
N LEU A 240 -0.09 6.22 13.77
CA LEU A 240 0.59 5.05 13.18
C LEU A 240 2.10 5.31 12.99
N GLU A 241 2.89 4.24 12.81
CA GLU A 241 4.29 4.39 12.44
C GLU A 241 4.45 5.16 11.11
N PHE A 242 5.51 5.97 10.99
CA PHE A 242 5.72 6.83 9.82
C PHE A 242 5.73 6.05 8.49
N GLN A 243 6.29 4.83 8.50
CA GLN A 243 6.32 3.96 7.33
C GLN A 243 4.91 3.52 6.92
N ASP A 244 4.07 3.13 7.88
CA ASP A 244 2.71 2.66 7.65
C ASP A 244 1.76 3.79 7.23
N GLN A 245 1.97 4.99 7.75
CA GLN A 245 1.29 6.19 7.25
C GLN A 245 1.58 6.42 5.77
N GLY A 246 2.85 6.34 5.37
CA GLY A 246 3.28 6.48 3.99
C GLY A 246 2.72 5.37 3.10
N LEU A 247 2.75 4.13 3.59
CA LEU A 247 2.25 2.96 2.89
C LEU A 247 0.73 3.04 2.67
N PHE A 248 -0.04 3.39 3.69
CA PHE A 248 -1.50 3.57 3.58
C PHE A 248 -1.87 4.64 2.54
N LYS A 249 -1.18 5.79 2.56
CA LYS A 249 -1.40 6.87 1.57
C LYS A 249 -1.07 6.40 0.16
N SER A 250 0.00 5.64 -0.03
CA SER A 250 0.39 5.07 -1.32
C SER A 250 -0.63 4.04 -1.83
N VAL A 251 -1.12 3.16 -0.97
CA VAL A 251 -2.19 2.20 -1.28
C VAL A 251 -3.48 2.93 -1.66
N TYR A 252 -3.90 3.93 -0.88
CA TYR A 252 -5.07 4.77 -1.20
C TYR A 252 -4.93 5.42 -2.58
N ARG A 253 -3.75 6.03 -2.85
CA ARG A 253 -3.45 6.68 -4.12
C ARG A 253 -3.59 5.70 -5.28
N MET A 254 -2.95 4.53 -5.20
CA MET A 254 -2.99 3.56 -6.29
C MET A 254 -4.36 2.92 -6.50
N LEU A 255 -5.13 2.67 -5.43
CA LEU A 255 -6.53 2.22 -5.57
C LEU A 255 -7.37 3.27 -6.29
N LYS A 256 -7.17 4.57 -6.01
CA LYS A 256 -7.84 5.66 -6.72
C LYS A 256 -7.41 5.79 -8.17
N VAL A 257 -6.13 5.59 -8.49
CA VAL A 257 -5.64 5.51 -9.87
C VAL A 257 -6.33 4.35 -10.58
N TRP A 258 -6.30 3.16 -10.01
CA TRP A 258 -6.91 1.95 -10.58
C TRP A 258 -8.41 2.13 -10.83
N GLU A 259 -9.17 2.62 -9.84
CA GLU A 259 -10.61 2.87 -9.94
C GLU A 259 -10.96 3.85 -11.07
N LYS A 260 -10.26 4.99 -11.14
CA LYS A 260 -10.52 5.99 -12.17
C LYS A 260 -10.03 5.54 -13.55
N ASN A 261 -8.95 4.76 -13.60
CA ASN A 261 -8.41 4.25 -14.86
C ASN A 261 -9.34 3.22 -15.52
N GLN A 262 -10.15 2.47 -14.76
CA GLN A 262 -11.18 1.60 -15.34
C GLN A 262 -12.20 2.37 -16.20
N ARG A 263 -12.48 3.63 -15.86
CA ARG A 263 -13.43 4.48 -16.58
C ARG A 263 -12.78 5.27 -17.70
N LEU A 264 -11.61 5.84 -17.43
CA LEU A 264 -10.93 6.77 -18.34
C LEU A 264 -10.00 6.07 -19.34
N LYS A 265 -9.50 4.87 -19.01
CA LYS A 265 -8.55 4.09 -19.81
C LYS A 265 -7.30 4.88 -20.25
N SER A 266 -6.88 5.84 -19.42
CA SER A 266 -5.72 6.71 -19.67
C SER A 266 -4.38 5.99 -19.47
N LEU A 267 -4.37 4.86 -18.74
CA LEU A 267 -3.24 3.94 -18.61
C LEU A 267 -3.65 2.53 -19.05
N PRO A 268 -2.73 1.69 -19.56
CA PRO A 268 -2.94 0.26 -19.73
C PRO A 268 -3.47 -0.38 -18.46
N GLU A 269 -4.46 -1.26 -18.59
CA GLU A 269 -5.15 -1.85 -17.43
C GLU A 269 -4.21 -2.61 -16.50
N ALA A 270 -3.16 -3.24 -17.04
CA ALA A 270 -2.16 -3.99 -16.27
C ALA A 270 -1.23 -3.09 -15.45
N GLU A 271 -0.98 -1.84 -15.87
CA GLU A 271 0.01 -0.96 -15.23
C GLU A 271 -0.40 -0.63 -13.77
N PRO A 272 -1.60 -0.08 -13.48
CA PRO A 272 -2.03 0.18 -12.11
C PRO A 272 -2.12 -1.07 -11.23
N VAL A 273 -2.39 -2.23 -11.83
CA VAL A 273 -2.43 -3.51 -11.11
C VAL A 273 -1.04 -3.94 -10.65
N LEU A 274 -0.05 -3.88 -11.55
CA LEU A 274 1.34 -4.18 -11.24
C LEU A 274 1.91 -3.19 -10.21
N ALA A 275 1.62 -1.90 -10.37
CA ALA A 275 1.98 -0.87 -9.42
C ALA A 275 1.50 -1.20 -7.99
N LEU A 276 0.20 -1.45 -7.82
CA LEU A 276 -0.34 -1.75 -6.49
C LEU A 276 0.22 -3.06 -5.90
N LYS A 277 0.45 -4.10 -6.74
CA LYS A 277 1.09 -5.35 -6.31
C LYS A 277 2.55 -5.16 -5.87
N ASN A 278 3.25 -4.19 -6.44
CA ASN A 278 4.63 -3.86 -6.06
C ASN A 278 4.72 -3.03 -4.78
N ILE A 279 3.67 -2.27 -4.44
CA ILE A 279 3.63 -1.46 -3.21
C ILE A 279 3.41 -2.34 -1.98
N ILE A 280 2.46 -3.28 -2.04
CA ILE A 280 2.06 -4.03 -0.85
C ILE A 280 1.58 -5.45 -1.17
N HIS A 281 2.08 -6.41 -0.39
CA HIS A 281 1.56 -7.77 -0.37
C HIS A 281 0.19 -7.82 0.34
N PRO A 282 -0.78 -8.65 -0.11
CA PRO A 282 -2.11 -8.72 0.51
C PRO A 282 -2.10 -8.93 2.03
N ASP A 283 -1.23 -9.78 2.57
CA ASP A 283 -1.15 -10.02 4.02
C ASP A 283 -0.75 -8.75 4.79
N LYS A 284 0.23 -8.00 4.25
CA LYS A 284 0.68 -6.74 4.83
C LYS A 284 -0.39 -5.65 4.72
N ALA A 285 -1.20 -5.67 3.67
CA ALA A 285 -2.34 -4.76 3.56
C ALA A 285 -3.40 -5.03 4.64
N VAL A 286 -3.73 -6.31 4.87
CA VAL A 286 -4.65 -6.70 5.93
C VAL A 286 -4.12 -6.29 7.30
N SER A 287 -2.84 -6.53 7.60
CA SER A 287 -2.23 -6.12 8.88
C SER A 287 -2.27 -4.61 9.07
N LEU A 288 -1.88 -3.84 8.04
CA LEU A 288 -1.91 -2.37 8.06
C LEU A 288 -3.32 -1.82 8.33
N PHE A 289 -4.34 -2.38 7.68
CA PHE A 289 -5.72 -1.93 7.88
C PHE A 289 -6.26 -2.31 9.25
N LYS A 290 -5.91 -3.50 9.77
CA LYS A 290 -6.24 -3.90 11.14
C LYS A 290 -5.56 -3.00 12.16
N GLU A 291 -4.31 -2.64 11.95
CA GLU A 291 -3.60 -1.72 12.85
C GLU A 291 -4.24 -0.33 12.87
N TYR A 292 -4.58 0.22 11.71
CA TYR A 292 -5.30 1.49 11.63
C TYR A 292 -6.68 1.41 12.31
N TYR A 293 -7.41 0.30 12.12
CA TYR A 293 -8.64 0.03 12.85
C TYR A 293 -8.44 0.03 14.37
N GLN A 294 -7.40 -0.65 14.88
CA GLN A 294 -7.10 -0.69 16.31
C GLN A 294 -6.76 0.69 16.87
N VAL A 295 -6.06 1.54 16.12
CA VAL A 295 -5.78 2.93 16.53
C VAL A 295 -7.06 3.76 16.61
N LEU A 296 -7.99 3.60 15.67
CA LEU A 296 -9.29 4.26 15.70
C LEU A 296 -10.14 3.77 16.87
N LEU A 297 -10.16 2.46 17.13
CA LEU A 297 -10.84 1.85 18.26
C LEU A 297 -10.26 2.33 19.61
N ALA A 298 -8.93 2.35 19.76
CA ALA A 298 -8.28 2.90 20.94
C ALA A 298 -8.61 4.38 21.14
N SER A 299 -8.69 5.15 20.05
CA SER A 299 -9.07 6.57 20.10
C SER A 299 -10.52 6.77 20.52
N LEU A 300 -11.45 5.86 20.16
CA LEU A 300 -12.83 5.88 20.68
C LEU A 300 -12.85 5.77 22.20
N TYR A 301 -12.18 4.75 22.74
CA TYR A 301 -12.17 4.50 24.19
C TYR A 301 -11.44 5.60 24.95
N GLU A 302 -10.34 6.13 24.40
CA GLU A 302 -9.64 7.30 24.93
C GLU A 302 -10.60 8.50 25.04
N ARG A 303 -11.41 8.77 24.02
CA ARG A 303 -12.39 9.86 24.06
C ARG A 303 -13.48 9.62 25.09
N SER A 304 -13.98 8.39 25.19
CA SER A 304 -14.96 8.02 26.23
C SER A 304 -14.42 8.24 27.64
N ARG A 305 -13.16 7.87 27.91
CA ARG A 305 -12.49 8.14 29.19
C ARG A 305 -12.37 9.63 29.50
N LEU A 306 -11.86 10.41 28.53
CA LEU A 306 -11.68 11.86 28.70
C LEU A 306 -13.01 12.56 29.03
N ILE A 307 -14.12 12.10 28.45
CA ILE A 307 -15.45 12.65 28.74
C ILE A 307 -15.86 12.42 30.19
N LYS A 308 -15.55 11.25 30.74
CA LYS A 308 -15.81 10.91 32.15
C LYS A 308 -14.89 11.68 33.10
N GLU A 309 -13.63 11.88 32.73
CA GLU A 309 -12.66 12.66 33.51
C GLU A 309 -12.99 14.16 33.58
N MET A 310 -13.56 14.71 32.50
CA MET A 310 -14.01 16.12 32.50
C MET A 310 -15.11 16.38 33.55
N GLY A 311 -15.87 15.34 33.91
CA GLY A 311 -16.94 15.39 34.89
C GLY A 311 -18.19 16.15 34.39
N PRO A 312 -19.29 16.09 35.15
CA PRO A 312 -20.59 16.63 34.74
C PRO A 312 -20.64 18.16 34.68
N GLU A 313 -19.72 18.86 35.35
CA GLU A 313 -19.71 20.34 35.39
C GLU A 313 -19.12 20.95 34.12
N LYS A 314 -17.99 20.44 33.63
CA LYS A 314 -17.36 20.92 32.39
C LYS A 314 -18.11 20.44 31.15
N SER A 315 -18.69 19.24 31.20
CA SER A 315 -19.49 18.71 30.09
C SER A 315 -20.82 19.45 29.86
N ARG A 316 -21.23 20.34 30.77
CA ARG A 316 -22.36 21.25 30.54
C ARG A 316 -22.01 22.42 29.62
N ASP A 317 -20.73 22.79 29.51
CA ASP A 317 -20.27 23.81 28.58
C ASP A 317 -20.50 23.37 27.13
N LEU A 318 -21.11 24.25 26.33
CA LEU A 318 -21.38 24.02 24.92
C LEU A 318 -20.11 24.09 24.07
N LEU A 319 -19.12 24.88 24.50
CA LEU A 319 -17.86 25.03 23.77
C LEU A 319 -17.00 23.76 23.87
N ASP A 320 -16.84 23.22 25.08
CA ASP A 320 -16.08 21.99 25.30
C ASP A 320 -16.72 20.79 24.59
N ARG A 321 -18.06 20.68 24.63
CA ARG A 321 -18.80 19.66 23.85
C ARG A 321 -18.61 19.84 22.34
N GLY A 322 -18.64 21.08 21.85
CA GLY A 322 -18.43 21.38 20.43
C GLY A 322 -17.06 20.91 19.93
N LEU A 323 -16.00 21.13 20.71
CA LEU A 323 -14.64 20.68 20.38
C LEU A 323 -14.55 19.15 20.32
N VAL A 324 -15.14 18.45 21.30
CA VAL A 324 -15.16 16.97 21.30
C VAL A 324 -15.93 16.44 20.10
N GLN A 325 -17.07 17.04 19.76
CA GLN A 325 -17.85 16.66 18.59
C GLN A 325 -17.09 16.85 17.26
N GLU A 326 -16.33 17.94 17.11
CA GLU A 326 -15.50 18.15 15.91
C GLU A 326 -14.43 17.06 15.76
N VAL A 327 -13.79 16.68 16.87
CA VAL A 327 -12.81 15.58 16.87
C VAL A 327 -13.47 14.25 16.49
N LEU A 328 -14.65 13.94 17.02
CA LEU A 328 -15.39 12.72 16.66
C LEU A 328 -15.79 12.71 15.19
N LYS A 329 -16.25 13.84 14.64
CA LYS A 329 -16.51 13.98 13.19
C LYS A 329 -15.26 13.71 12.37
N GLY A 330 -14.10 14.19 12.84
CA GLY A 330 -12.79 13.87 12.26
C GLY A 330 -12.55 12.36 12.19
N TYR A 331 -12.65 11.66 13.32
CA TYR A 331 -12.46 10.20 13.38
C TYR A 331 -13.48 9.43 12.54
N ARG A 332 -14.76 9.83 12.49
CA ARG A 332 -15.74 9.22 11.59
C ARG A 332 -15.37 9.36 10.11
N ALA A 333 -14.84 10.51 9.71
CA ALA A 333 -14.32 10.69 8.35
C ALA A 333 -13.10 9.78 8.05
N GLU A 334 -12.26 9.52 9.06
CA GLU A 334 -11.16 8.54 8.98
C GLU A 334 -11.69 7.11 8.82
N ILE A 335 -12.64 6.69 9.65
CA ILE A 335 -13.30 5.37 9.62
C ILE A 335 -13.93 5.12 8.25
N HIS A 336 -14.69 6.10 7.73
CA HIS A 336 -15.26 6.01 6.40
C HIS A 336 -14.18 5.84 5.32
N THR A 337 -13.07 6.58 5.44
CA THR A 337 -11.95 6.45 4.49
C THR A 337 -11.31 5.07 4.58
N LEU A 338 -11.07 4.54 5.78
CA LEU A 338 -10.54 3.19 5.98
C LEU A 338 -11.50 2.15 5.38
N GLY A 339 -12.80 2.23 5.67
CA GLY A 339 -13.82 1.32 5.11
C GLY A 339 -13.84 1.32 3.58
N VAL A 340 -13.79 2.51 2.96
CA VAL A 340 -13.69 2.64 1.49
C VAL A 340 -12.41 2.00 0.95
N VAL A 341 -11.28 2.17 1.63
CA VAL A 341 -10.00 1.57 1.22
C VAL A 341 -10.05 0.05 1.32
N VAL A 342 -10.51 -0.49 2.44
CA VAL A 342 -10.63 -1.94 2.67
C VAL A 342 -11.54 -2.56 1.63
N ALA A 343 -12.72 -1.98 1.40
CA ALA A 343 -13.67 -2.46 0.40
C ALA A 343 -13.08 -2.41 -1.02
N LYS A 344 -12.38 -1.32 -1.38
CA LYS A 344 -11.76 -1.16 -2.69
C LYS A 344 -10.54 -2.08 -2.89
N TYR A 345 -9.77 -2.32 -1.85
CA TYR A 345 -8.65 -3.25 -1.90
C TYR A 345 -9.16 -4.70 -2.03
N ARG A 346 -10.24 -5.05 -1.33
CA ARG A 346 -10.92 -6.34 -1.55
C ARG A 346 -11.43 -6.48 -2.98
N GLU A 347 -12.11 -5.46 -3.52
CA GLU A 347 -12.56 -5.43 -4.92
C GLU A 347 -11.38 -5.63 -5.88
N PHE A 348 -10.24 -4.99 -5.60
CA PHE A 348 -9.00 -5.15 -6.34
C PHE A 348 -8.47 -6.58 -6.32
N LEU A 349 -8.40 -7.22 -5.14
CA LEU A 349 -7.94 -8.61 -5.03
C LEU A 349 -8.85 -9.55 -5.84
N LEU A 350 -10.16 -9.47 -5.66
CA LEU A 350 -11.12 -10.34 -6.34
C LEU A 350 -11.08 -10.20 -7.88
N ARG A 351 -10.83 -8.99 -8.39
CA ARG A 351 -10.75 -8.75 -9.84
C ARG A 351 -9.41 -9.09 -10.46
N THR A 352 -8.33 -9.03 -9.68
CA THR A 352 -6.95 -9.22 -10.17
C THR A 352 -6.35 -10.56 -9.73
N ASP A 353 -7.16 -11.39 -9.09
CA ASP A 353 -6.82 -12.75 -8.70
C ASP A 353 -6.50 -13.57 -9.95
N PRO A 354 -5.38 -14.33 -9.95
CA PRO A 354 -5.07 -15.28 -11.02
C PRO A 354 -6.08 -16.43 -11.13
N ASP A 355 -6.86 -16.76 -10.10
CA ASP A 355 -7.83 -17.86 -10.12
C ASP A 355 -9.06 -17.52 -11.00
N PRO A 356 -9.31 -18.28 -12.11
CA PRO A 356 -10.44 -18.03 -13.00
C PRO A 356 -11.81 -18.26 -12.34
N TYR A 357 -11.91 -19.04 -11.26
CA TYR A 357 -13.17 -19.36 -10.59
C TYR A 357 -13.69 -18.25 -9.65
N VAL A 358 -12.87 -17.23 -9.37
CA VAL A 358 -13.25 -16.03 -8.60
C VAL A 358 -13.81 -14.93 -9.54
N ARG A 359 -13.54 -15.01 -10.85
CA ARG A 359 -13.85 -13.95 -11.84
C ARG A 359 -15.27 -13.97 -12.40
N SER A 360 -16.13 -14.94 -12.04
CA SER A 360 -17.45 -15.07 -12.67
C SER A 360 -18.46 -14.04 -12.17
N ARG A 361 -18.49 -12.88 -12.83
CA ARG A 361 -19.75 -12.21 -13.15
C ARG A 361 -19.71 -11.80 -14.62
N TRP A 362 -20.55 -12.47 -15.41
CA TRP A 362 -21.42 -11.98 -16.48
C TRP A 362 -21.86 -13.19 -17.34
N GLY A 363 -23.12 -13.64 -17.20
CA GLY A 363 -23.80 -14.45 -18.22
C GLY A 363 -24.15 -15.93 -17.95
N PHE A 364 -23.91 -16.52 -16.77
CA PHE A 364 -24.30 -17.92 -16.48
C PHE A 364 -25.28 -18.03 -15.30
N ALA A 365 -26.22 -18.98 -15.40
CA ALA A 365 -27.30 -19.22 -14.42
C ALA A 365 -26.88 -20.14 -13.25
N GLU A 366 -25.73 -20.80 -13.33
CA GLU A 366 -25.25 -21.74 -12.31
C GLU A 366 -24.01 -21.19 -11.60
N TRP A 367 -24.12 -21.08 -10.27
CA TRP A 367 -23.11 -20.54 -9.38
C TRP A 367 -21.96 -21.54 -9.20
N ILE A 368 -20.83 -21.34 -9.87
CA ILE A 368 -19.56 -21.96 -9.46
C ILE A 368 -18.73 -20.89 -8.77
N VAL A 369 -19.00 -20.69 -7.48
CA VAL A 369 -18.21 -19.77 -6.64
C VAL A 369 -16.93 -20.49 -6.28
N GLY A 370 -15.81 -20.13 -6.92
CA GLY A 370 -14.49 -20.51 -6.39
C GLY A 370 -14.35 -20.05 -4.94
N LEU A 371 -13.58 -20.76 -4.12
CA LEU A 371 -13.35 -20.37 -2.73
C LEU A 371 -12.69 -18.98 -2.70
N GLU A 372 -13.38 -18.00 -2.12
CA GLU A 372 -12.84 -16.65 -1.97
C GLU A 372 -11.47 -16.69 -1.26
N PRO A 373 -10.47 -15.91 -1.75
CA PRO A 373 -9.15 -15.86 -1.13
C PRO A 373 -9.22 -15.53 0.37
N ALA A 374 -8.38 -16.16 1.17
CA ALA A 374 -8.37 -15.97 2.63
C ALA A 374 -8.26 -14.49 3.02
N ASN A 375 -7.41 -13.72 2.32
CA ASN A 375 -7.24 -12.29 2.56
C ASN A 375 -8.48 -11.47 2.21
N ALA A 376 -9.19 -11.83 1.13
CA ALA A 376 -10.44 -11.14 0.77
C ALA A 376 -11.54 -11.41 1.81
N LYS A 377 -11.62 -12.62 2.38
CA LYS A 377 -12.48 -12.92 3.52
C LYS A 377 -12.11 -12.13 4.77
N GLN A 378 -10.82 -12.02 5.09
CA GLN A 378 -10.35 -11.21 6.22
C GLN A 378 -10.68 -9.72 6.04
N LEU A 379 -10.56 -9.19 4.83
CA LEU A 379 -10.96 -7.81 4.52
C LEU A 379 -12.47 -7.61 4.64
N GLN A 380 -13.28 -8.61 4.27
CA GLN A 380 -14.72 -8.55 4.46
C GLN A 380 -15.11 -8.55 5.95
N ALA A 381 -14.47 -9.40 6.77
CA ALA A 381 -14.66 -9.38 8.22
C ALA A 381 -14.29 -8.01 8.81
N LEU A 382 -13.14 -7.46 8.39
CA LEU A 382 -12.70 -6.12 8.79
C LEU A 382 -13.67 -5.02 8.33
N SER A 383 -14.31 -5.13 7.16
CA SER A 383 -15.35 -4.18 6.74
C SER A 383 -16.52 -4.15 7.71
N TYR A 384 -17.01 -5.31 8.18
CA TYR A 384 -18.06 -5.36 9.20
C TYR A 384 -17.61 -4.79 10.55
N GLU A 385 -16.35 -5.06 10.95
CA GLU A 385 -15.77 -4.46 12.16
C GLU A 385 -15.70 -2.93 12.08
N ILE A 386 -15.32 -2.39 10.91
CA ILE A 386 -15.28 -0.94 10.64
C ILE A 386 -16.68 -0.32 10.68
N GLU A 387 -17.69 -1.00 10.12
CA GLU A 387 -19.09 -0.55 10.19
C GLU A 387 -19.59 -0.51 11.64
N ASN A 388 -19.30 -1.54 12.43
CA ASN A 388 -19.62 -1.57 13.85
C ASN A 388 -18.90 -0.44 14.61
N LEU A 389 -17.64 -0.14 14.25
CA LEU A 389 -16.91 0.96 14.85
C LEU A 389 -17.55 2.33 14.53
N ASP A 390 -18.00 2.56 13.29
CA ASP A 390 -18.72 3.79 12.96
C ASP A 390 -20.02 3.93 13.77
N GLN A 391 -20.74 2.83 13.99
CA GLN A 391 -21.94 2.83 14.86
C GLN A 391 -21.60 3.21 16.31
N LEU A 392 -20.49 2.72 16.86
CA LEU A 392 -20.06 3.10 18.21
C LEU A 392 -19.66 4.57 18.30
N PHE A 393 -18.96 5.10 17.30
CA PHE A 393 -18.66 6.53 17.21
C PHE A 393 -19.92 7.38 17.10
N GLU A 394 -20.93 6.89 16.37
CA GLU A 394 -22.22 7.58 16.28
C GLU A 394 -22.99 7.54 17.60
N LYS A 395 -23.03 6.39 18.28
CA LYS A 395 -23.61 6.29 19.63
C LYS A 395 -22.97 7.31 20.57
N LEU A 396 -21.63 7.34 20.62
CA LEU A 396 -20.90 8.32 21.44
C LEU A 396 -21.22 9.77 21.02
N HIS A 397 -21.29 10.05 19.71
CA HIS A 397 -21.62 11.39 19.21
C HIS A 397 -23.01 11.85 19.67
N LEU A 398 -24.01 10.97 19.59
CA LEU A 398 -25.38 11.22 20.05
C LEU A 398 -25.42 11.45 21.56
N SER A 399 -24.78 10.60 22.37
CA SER A 399 -24.73 10.78 23.83
C SER A 399 -24.11 12.11 24.23
N ILE A 400 -23.06 12.56 23.53
CA ILE A 400 -22.44 13.87 23.79
C ILE A 400 -23.36 15.02 23.37
N GLN A 401 -24.10 14.85 22.28
CA GLN A 401 -25.06 15.83 21.79
C GLN A 401 -26.24 16.01 22.75
N GLU A 402 -26.77 14.90 23.28
CA GLU A 402 -27.81 14.93 24.32
C GLU A 402 -27.28 15.58 25.60
N GLY A 403 -26.00 15.36 25.92
CA GLY A 403 -25.32 15.94 27.07
C GLY A 403 -25.72 15.26 28.39
N PRO A 404 -25.12 15.68 29.52
CA PRO A 404 -25.42 15.06 30.80
C PRO A 404 -26.88 15.32 31.18
N LEU A 405 -27.69 14.26 31.35
CA LEU A 405 -29.06 14.43 31.83
C LEU A 405 -29.02 14.94 33.29
N TYR A 406 -29.87 15.92 33.63
CA TYR A 406 -30.00 16.44 35.01
C TYR A 406 -30.37 15.36 36.04
N LEU A 407 -30.79 14.16 35.59
CA LEU A 407 -31.22 13.01 36.37
C LEU A 407 -30.36 11.76 36.16
N GLU A 408 -29.14 11.87 35.58
CA GLU A 408 -28.28 10.70 35.33
C GLU A 408 -28.09 9.83 36.58
N ASP A 409 -27.84 10.44 37.74
CA ASP A 409 -27.65 9.68 38.99
C ASP A 409 -28.94 8.99 39.47
N PHE A 410 -30.10 9.65 39.31
CA PHE A 410 -31.39 9.07 39.69
C PHE A 410 -31.77 7.90 38.77
N ASN A 411 -31.55 8.07 37.46
CA ASN A 411 -31.79 7.02 36.47
C ASN A 411 -30.82 5.85 36.68
N THR A 412 -29.55 6.13 36.99
CA THR A 412 -28.54 5.10 37.28
C THR A 412 -28.91 4.29 38.52
N ALA A 413 -29.38 4.93 39.59
CA ALA A 413 -29.81 4.25 40.81
C ALA A 413 -31.03 3.33 40.57
N LYS A 414 -32.01 3.80 39.79
CA LYS A 414 -33.17 2.98 39.42
C LYS A 414 -32.77 1.79 38.54
N LEU A 415 -31.96 2.03 37.51
CA LEU A 415 -31.42 0.97 36.65
C LEU A 415 -30.61 -0.05 37.44
N SER A 416 -29.80 0.41 38.39
CA SER A 416 -29.01 -0.43 39.29
C SER A 416 -29.89 -1.39 40.09
N GLN A 417 -31.02 -0.92 40.64
CA GLN A 417 -31.98 -1.78 41.35
C GLN A 417 -32.61 -2.82 40.43
N ASP A 418 -33.00 -2.43 39.21
CA ASP A 418 -33.58 -3.33 38.23
C ASP A 418 -32.56 -4.40 37.77
N ILE A 419 -31.30 -4.01 37.58
CA ILE A 419 -30.19 -4.92 37.24
C ILE A 419 -29.93 -5.91 38.37
N GLU A 420 -29.81 -5.43 39.62
CA GLU A 420 -29.57 -6.30 40.78
C GLU A 420 -30.71 -7.30 40.98
N LYS A 421 -31.95 -6.90 40.73
CA LYS A 421 -33.12 -7.79 40.75
C LYS A 421 -33.00 -8.90 39.70
N VAL A 422 -32.67 -8.56 38.45
CA VAL A 422 -32.51 -9.53 37.36
C VAL A 422 -31.35 -10.50 37.65
N ILE A 423 -30.20 -10.00 38.12
CA ILE A 423 -29.06 -10.84 38.51
C ILE A 423 -29.44 -11.79 39.65
N HIS A 424 -30.20 -11.33 40.64
CA HIS A 424 -30.68 -12.18 41.73
C HIS A 424 -31.64 -13.27 41.21
N GLU A 425 -32.51 -12.95 40.25
CA GLU A 425 -33.38 -13.94 39.59
C GLU A 425 -32.57 -14.96 38.77
N MET A 426 -31.52 -14.53 38.08
CA MET A 426 -30.58 -15.43 37.38
C MET A 426 -29.89 -16.40 38.35
N GLY A 427 -29.41 -15.88 39.48
CA GLY A 427 -28.66 -16.65 40.48
C GLY A 427 -29.48 -17.65 41.32
N GLN A 428 -30.78 -17.80 41.08
CA GLN A 428 -31.59 -18.75 41.84
C GLN A 428 -31.21 -20.22 41.53
N PRO A 429 -31.15 -21.12 42.54
CA PRO A 429 -30.64 -22.49 42.37
C PRO A 429 -31.41 -23.38 41.39
N LEU A 430 -32.66 -23.04 41.05
CA LEU A 430 -33.54 -23.83 40.19
C LEU A 430 -33.87 -23.10 38.86
N THR A 431 -33.09 -22.09 38.50
CA THR A 431 -33.27 -21.37 37.23
C THR A 431 -33.02 -22.31 36.05
N SER A 432 -34.02 -22.45 35.18
CA SER A 432 -33.88 -23.22 33.94
C SER A 432 -33.04 -22.45 32.93
N ARG A 433 -32.37 -23.14 32.00
CA ARG A 433 -31.61 -22.49 30.91
C ARG A 433 -32.47 -21.51 30.10
N GLN A 434 -33.76 -21.81 29.90
CA GLN A 434 -34.68 -20.92 29.17
C GLN A 434 -34.96 -19.63 29.95
N LEU A 435 -35.19 -19.74 31.26
CA LEU A 435 -35.36 -18.56 32.12
C LEU A 435 -34.06 -17.76 32.19
N MET A 436 -32.91 -18.42 32.29
CA MET A 436 -31.59 -17.78 32.23
C MET A 436 -31.39 -17.00 30.93
N HIS A 437 -31.79 -17.57 29.79
CA HIS A 437 -31.72 -16.89 28.50
C HIS A 437 -32.60 -15.63 28.47
N PHE A 438 -33.85 -15.72 28.95
CA PHE A 438 -34.76 -14.56 29.01
C PHE A 438 -34.20 -13.45 29.92
N GLN A 439 -33.74 -13.81 31.11
CA GLN A 439 -33.19 -12.87 32.08
C GLN A 439 -31.86 -12.28 31.60
N GLY A 440 -31.01 -13.08 30.97
CA GLY A 440 -29.78 -12.62 30.33
C GLY A 440 -30.04 -11.57 29.25
N GLU A 441 -31.03 -11.78 28.37
CA GLU A 441 -31.40 -10.78 27.37
C GLU A 441 -31.91 -9.48 28.02
N GLN A 442 -32.74 -9.59 29.06
CA GLN A 442 -33.24 -8.43 29.80
C GLN A 442 -32.11 -7.66 30.49
N LEU A 443 -31.19 -8.37 31.15
CA LEU A 443 -30.02 -7.80 31.79
C LEU A 443 -29.17 -7.02 30.80
N LEU A 444 -28.87 -7.59 29.64
CA LEU A 444 -28.03 -6.96 28.63
C LEU A 444 -28.67 -5.67 28.09
N LYS A 445 -30.01 -5.63 27.95
CA LYS A 445 -30.75 -4.41 27.59
C LYS A 445 -30.66 -3.34 28.67
N LEU A 446 -30.69 -3.72 29.95
CA LEU A 446 -30.51 -2.77 31.06
C LEU A 446 -29.07 -2.25 31.14
N LEU A 447 -28.07 -3.11 30.92
CA LEU A 447 -26.67 -2.71 30.87
C LEU A 447 -26.40 -1.77 29.68
N GLU A 448 -27.01 -2.01 28.52
CA GLU A 448 -26.90 -1.09 27.38
C GLU A 448 -27.47 0.31 27.71
N GLN A 449 -28.52 0.38 28.52
CA GLN A 449 -29.12 1.66 28.96
C GLN A 449 -28.25 2.47 29.93
N LEU A 450 -27.26 1.85 30.58
CA LEU A 450 -26.27 2.59 31.37
C LEU A 450 -25.35 3.43 30.47
N ASP A 451 -25.30 3.12 29.16
CA ASP A 451 -24.47 3.76 28.14
C ASP A 451 -23.04 4.03 28.63
N GLU A 452 -22.33 2.95 28.99
CA GLU A 452 -20.94 3.07 29.48
C GLU A 452 -20.06 3.85 28.52
N LEU A 453 -20.30 3.75 27.21
CA LEU A 453 -19.54 4.47 26.20
C LEU A 453 -19.78 5.98 26.27
N GLY A 454 -21.04 6.42 26.29
CA GLY A 454 -21.43 7.83 26.22
C GLY A 454 -21.60 8.55 27.56
N SER A 455 -21.71 7.81 28.67
CA SER A 455 -21.98 8.38 29.99
C SER A 455 -20.87 9.32 30.46
N PHE A 456 -21.29 10.41 31.11
CA PHE A 456 -20.43 11.40 31.77
C PHE A 456 -20.09 11.02 33.21
N ASN A 457 -20.77 10.02 33.80
CA ASN A 457 -20.54 9.60 35.17
C ASN A 457 -19.33 8.65 35.23
N PRO A 458 -18.24 9.02 35.95
CA PRO A 458 -17.05 8.17 36.04
C PRO A 458 -17.31 6.84 36.76
N ASN A 459 -18.32 6.77 37.63
CA ASN A 459 -18.64 5.56 38.38
C ASN A 459 -19.30 4.47 37.52
N VAL A 460 -19.85 4.81 36.35
CA VAL A 460 -20.55 3.85 35.48
C VAL A 460 -19.64 2.71 35.04
N VAL A 461 -18.34 2.98 34.83
CA VAL A 461 -17.36 1.95 34.47
C VAL A 461 -17.23 0.90 35.59
N ASP A 462 -17.09 1.34 36.84
CA ASP A 462 -17.01 0.43 38.00
C ASP A 462 -18.33 -0.36 38.18
N ILE A 463 -19.47 0.31 37.97
CA ILE A 463 -20.81 -0.29 38.08
C ILE A 463 -21.01 -1.39 37.04
N VAL A 464 -20.68 -1.12 35.77
CA VAL A 464 -20.80 -2.10 34.68
C VAL A 464 -19.86 -3.28 34.90
N GLY A 465 -18.61 -3.04 35.32
CA GLY A 465 -17.66 -4.10 35.65
C GLY A 465 -18.17 -5.02 36.78
N LYS A 466 -18.74 -4.43 37.85
CA LYS A 466 -19.39 -5.18 38.93
C LYS A 466 -20.52 -6.05 38.39
N TYR A 467 -21.44 -5.48 37.60
CA TYR A 467 -22.59 -6.23 37.08
C TYR A 467 -22.22 -7.30 36.08
N LEU A 468 -21.24 -7.08 35.20
CA LEU A 468 -20.71 -8.10 34.31
C LEU A 468 -20.12 -9.29 35.10
N SER A 469 -19.34 -8.99 36.16
CA SER A 469 -18.76 -10.04 37.01
C SER A 469 -19.84 -10.86 37.73
N GLN A 470 -20.85 -10.19 38.30
CA GLN A 470 -21.97 -10.84 38.98
C GLN A 470 -22.84 -11.65 38.02
N ALA A 471 -23.09 -11.14 36.82
CA ALA A 471 -23.87 -11.81 35.80
C ALA A 471 -23.19 -13.10 35.30
N LEU A 472 -21.88 -13.05 35.04
CA LEU A 472 -21.10 -14.23 34.65
C LEU A 472 -21.05 -15.29 35.75
N ARG A 473 -21.05 -14.88 37.02
CA ARG A 473 -21.18 -15.79 38.15
C ARG A 473 -22.56 -16.45 38.18
N ALA A 474 -23.63 -15.65 38.06
CA ALA A 474 -25.00 -16.16 38.07
C ALA A 474 -25.26 -17.13 36.90
N ASP A 475 -24.67 -16.87 35.74
CA ASP A 475 -24.78 -17.69 34.53
C ASP A 475 -23.69 -18.78 34.43
N TRP A 476 -22.91 -19.04 35.48
CA TRP A 476 -21.78 -19.98 35.39
C TRP A 476 -22.19 -21.42 35.03
N GLN A 477 -23.42 -21.82 35.37
CA GLN A 477 -23.92 -23.14 35.03
C GLN A 477 -24.20 -23.30 33.52
N TYR A 478 -24.65 -22.26 32.84
CA TYR A 478 -25.17 -22.36 31.47
C TYR A 478 -24.34 -21.61 30.44
N HIS A 479 -23.66 -20.52 30.82
CA HIS A 479 -22.91 -19.63 29.94
C HIS A 479 -23.72 -19.08 28.76
N VAL A 480 -25.02 -18.81 28.99
CA VAL A 480 -25.94 -18.29 27.97
C VAL A 480 -25.57 -16.86 27.56
N LEU A 481 -24.95 -16.07 28.44
CA LEU A 481 -24.54 -14.70 28.12
C LEU A 481 -23.62 -14.66 26.90
N HIS A 482 -22.73 -15.65 26.75
CA HIS A 482 -21.83 -15.80 25.60
C HIS A 482 -22.54 -16.11 24.28
N GLU A 483 -23.84 -16.46 24.29
CA GLU A 483 -24.65 -16.67 23.08
C GLU A 483 -25.13 -15.34 22.47
N PHE A 484 -25.16 -14.25 23.25
CA PHE A 484 -25.68 -12.97 22.80
C PHE A 484 -24.59 -12.08 22.18
N PRO A 485 -24.78 -11.55 20.94
CA PRO A 485 -23.89 -10.55 20.37
C PRO A 485 -23.78 -9.28 21.22
N LEU A 486 -24.88 -8.89 21.89
CA LEU A 486 -24.91 -7.70 22.74
C LEU A 486 -23.96 -7.83 23.94
N TYR A 487 -23.84 -9.02 24.55
CA TYR A 487 -22.87 -9.28 25.62
C TYR A 487 -21.43 -9.00 25.16
N HIS A 488 -21.03 -9.57 24.02
CA HIS A 488 -19.68 -9.36 23.48
C HIS A 488 -19.39 -7.89 23.21
N SER A 489 -20.39 -7.13 22.74
CA SER A 489 -20.24 -5.70 22.51
C SER A 489 -20.07 -4.90 23.81
N ILE A 490 -20.90 -5.17 24.83
CA ILE A 490 -20.81 -4.51 26.14
C ILE A 490 -19.49 -4.84 26.81
N TYR A 491 -19.11 -6.12 26.82
CA TYR A 491 -17.84 -6.57 27.37
C TYR A 491 -16.64 -5.92 26.68
N ALA A 492 -16.64 -5.85 25.34
CA ALA A 492 -15.57 -5.20 24.58
C ALA A 492 -15.48 -3.69 24.86
N ILE A 493 -16.62 -3.00 25.00
CA ILE A 493 -16.67 -1.59 25.39
C ILE A 493 -16.06 -1.40 26.78
N HIS A 494 -16.53 -2.16 27.77
CA HIS A 494 -16.02 -2.11 29.15
C HIS A 494 -14.51 -2.34 29.18
N HIS A 495 -14.06 -3.43 28.56
CA HIS A 495 -12.66 -3.83 28.50
C HIS A 495 -11.78 -2.77 27.82
N GLY A 496 -12.30 -2.08 26.80
CA GLY A 496 -11.60 -1.01 26.10
C GLY A 496 -11.48 0.30 26.90
N ILE A 497 -12.52 0.63 27.67
CA ILE A 497 -12.58 1.86 28.46
C ILE A 497 -11.71 1.74 29.72
N VAL A 498 -11.75 0.60 30.42
CA VAL A 498 -11.00 0.42 31.68
C VAL A 498 -9.51 0.65 31.47
N GLU A 499 -8.94 1.56 32.28
CA GLU A 499 -7.51 1.85 32.28
C GLU A 499 -6.74 0.67 32.89
N ARG A 500 -5.64 0.27 32.24
CA ARG A 500 -4.86 -0.91 32.66
C ARG A 500 -3.45 -0.52 33.02
N GLN A 501 -3.01 -0.98 34.18
CA GLN A 501 -1.59 -1.11 34.45
C GLN A 501 -1.03 -2.35 33.74
N GLU A 502 0.17 -2.24 33.18
CA GLU A 502 0.83 -3.37 32.53
C GLU A 502 1.25 -4.44 33.55
N ASP A 503 0.41 -5.46 33.76
CA ASP A 503 0.79 -6.64 34.53
C ASP A 503 1.33 -7.75 33.60
N ARG A 504 2.66 -7.90 33.58
CA ARG A 504 3.36 -8.94 32.80
C ARG A 504 2.95 -10.35 33.22
N THR A 505 2.73 -10.59 34.51
CA THR A 505 2.38 -11.90 35.04
C THR A 505 0.98 -12.31 34.57
N HIS A 506 0.03 -11.38 34.67
CA HIS A 506 -1.32 -11.58 34.14
C HIS A 506 -1.31 -11.83 32.62
N ARG A 507 -0.59 -11.02 31.83
CA ARG A 507 -0.46 -11.25 30.37
C ARG A 507 0.10 -12.63 30.04
N GLN A 508 1.12 -13.08 30.77
CA GLN A 508 1.69 -14.42 30.61
C GLN A 508 0.65 -15.51 30.93
N ARG A 509 -0.02 -15.43 32.09
CA ARG A 509 -1.08 -16.37 32.47
C ARG A 509 -2.20 -16.43 31.43
N LEU A 510 -2.70 -15.27 30.99
CA LEU A 510 -3.75 -15.18 29.98
C LEU A 510 -3.31 -15.81 28.64
N GLY A 511 -2.06 -15.57 28.23
CA GLY A 511 -1.49 -16.20 27.03
C GLY A 511 -1.41 -17.72 27.13
N ILE A 512 -1.03 -18.24 28.31
CA ILE A 512 -0.99 -19.68 28.57
C ILE A 512 -2.41 -20.27 28.56
N PHE A 513 -3.37 -19.64 29.24
CA PHE A 513 -4.77 -20.09 29.23
C PHE A 513 -5.33 -20.16 27.81
N LYS A 514 -5.13 -19.12 26.99
CA LYS A 514 -5.57 -19.11 25.59
C LYS A 514 -4.93 -20.25 24.79
N LYS A 515 -3.62 -20.45 24.93
CA LYS A 515 -2.90 -21.52 24.22
C LYS A 515 -3.42 -22.91 24.58
N ILE A 516 -3.65 -23.16 25.87
CA ILE A 516 -4.20 -24.45 26.33
C ILE A 516 -5.65 -24.61 25.86
N ILE A 517 -6.49 -23.57 25.96
CA ILE A 517 -7.87 -23.59 25.45
C ILE A 517 -7.89 -23.93 23.96
N ASP A 518 -7.09 -23.25 23.13
CA ASP A 518 -7.01 -23.50 21.69
C ASP A 518 -6.58 -24.95 21.39
N HIS A 519 -5.63 -25.48 22.17
CA HIS A 519 -5.17 -26.85 22.07
C HIS A 519 -6.28 -27.87 22.39
N LEU A 520 -7.00 -27.64 23.49
CA LEU A 520 -8.14 -28.48 23.89
C LEU A 520 -9.28 -28.41 22.87
N GLU A 521 -9.61 -27.22 22.37
CA GLU A 521 -10.62 -27.05 21.31
C GLU A 521 -10.25 -27.79 20.02
N CYS A 522 -8.98 -27.75 19.61
CA CYS A 522 -8.50 -28.47 18.44
C CYS A 522 -8.68 -29.98 18.60
N ARG A 523 -8.31 -30.52 19.77
CA ARG A 523 -8.46 -31.95 20.09
C ARG A 523 -9.91 -32.40 20.11
N ILE A 524 -10.81 -31.57 20.64
CA ILE A 524 -12.24 -31.85 20.68
C ILE A 524 -12.84 -31.82 19.26
N LYS A 525 -12.45 -30.84 18.43
CA LYS A 525 -12.88 -30.77 17.03
C LYS A 525 -12.43 -31.99 16.23
N ASN A 526 -11.23 -32.51 16.52
CA ASN A 526 -10.67 -33.68 15.85
C ASN A 526 -11.14 -35.02 16.46
N ARG A 527 -11.89 -35.00 17.57
CA ARG A 527 -12.33 -36.21 18.32
C ARG A 527 -11.16 -37.08 18.81
N GLU A 528 -10.06 -36.44 19.22
CA GLU A 528 -8.85 -37.12 19.67
C GLU A 528 -8.66 -37.06 21.21
N THR A 529 -9.71 -36.73 21.96
CA THR A 529 -9.62 -36.52 23.42
C THR A 529 -9.17 -37.76 24.18
N GLN A 530 -9.63 -38.96 23.80
CA GLN A 530 -9.22 -40.22 24.43
C GLN A 530 -7.74 -40.56 24.16
N LYS A 531 -7.30 -40.33 22.91
CA LYS A 531 -5.92 -40.59 22.46
C LYS A 531 -4.90 -39.72 23.18
N HIS A 532 -5.27 -38.47 23.49
CA HIS A 532 -4.42 -37.49 24.16
C HIS A 532 -4.80 -37.24 25.62
N SER A 533 -5.48 -38.19 26.27
CA SER A 533 -5.99 -38.04 27.65
C SER A 533 -4.92 -37.58 28.65
N LEU A 534 -3.74 -38.21 28.67
CA LEU A 534 -2.62 -37.84 29.54
C LEU A 534 -2.15 -36.39 29.31
N GLU A 535 -2.08 -35.96 28.06
CA GLU A 535 -1.64 -34.60 27.72
C GLU A 535 -2.71 -33.57 28.09
N ILE A 536 -3.99 -33.92 27.96
CA ILE A 536 -5.12 -33.11 28.42
C ILE A 536 -5.07 -32.97 29.95
N ASP A 537 -4.79 -34.05 30.69
CA ASP A 537 -4.68 -34.00 32.15
C ASP A 537 -3.50 -33.12 32.60
N LEU A 538 -2.38 -33.14 31.88
CA LEU A 538 -1.25 -32.24 32.12
C LEU A 538 -1.63 -30.78 31.86
N ASP A 539 -2.28 -30.50 30.73
CA ASP A 539 -2.78 -29.16 30.37
C ASP A 539 -3.75 -28.60 31.45
N ILE A 540 -4.65 -29.45 31.97
CA ILE A 540 -5.58 -29.10 33.05
C ILE A 540 -4.84 -28.83 34.37
N ASN A 541 -3.86 -29.65 34.71
CA ASN A 541 -3.04 -29.45 35.91
C ASN A 541 -2.21 -28.17 35.83
N ASP A 542 -1.69 -27.82 34.66
CA ASP A 542 -0.99 -26.55 34.44
C ASP A 542 -1.95 -25.37 34.67
N MET A 543 -3.15 -25.41 34.08
CA MET A 543 -4.18 -24.39 34.33
C MET A 543 -4.51 -24.23 35.81
N LYS A 544 -4.64 -25.35 36.53
CA LYS A 544 -4.85 -25.35 37.98
C LYS A 544 -3.70 -24.70 38.73
N GLY A 545 -2.45 -25.00 38.35
CA GLY A 545 -1.26 -24.36 38.91
C GLY A 545 -1.28 -22.84 38.76
N TYR A 546 -1.58 -22.34 37.56
CA TYR A 546 -1.66 -20.89 37.31
C TYR A 546 -2.82 -20.19 38.05
N LEU A 547 -3.96 -20.86 38.23
CA LEU A 547 -5.07 -20.34 39.04
C LEU A 547 -4.73 -20.35 40.53
N GLN A 548 -4.00 -21.36 41.01
CA GLN A 548 -3.49 -21.40 42.36
C GLN A 548 -2.47 -20.28 42.61
N ASP A 549 -1.58 -20.01 41.66
CA ASP A 549 -0.63 -18.89 41.73
C ASP A 549 -1.36 -17.55 41.74
N PHE A 550 -2.46 -17.43 40.97
CA PHE A 550 -3.31 -16.24 41.01
C PHE A 550 -3.97 -16.05 42.36
N PHE A 551 -4.58 -17.10 42.92
CA PHE A 551 -5.12 -17.04 44.27
C PHE A 551 -4.07 -16.70 45.34
N ALA A 552 -2.88 -17.32 45.26
CA ALA A 552 -1.78 -17.03 46.17
C ALA A 552 -1.31 -15.57 46.06
N SER A 553 -1.34 -14.97 44.86
CA SER A 553 -1.02 -13.55 44.68
C SER A 553 -2.01 -12.62 45.41
N VAL A 554 -3.30 -12.99 45.46
CA VAL A 554 -4.32 -12.26 46.21
C VAL A 554 -4.12 -12.41 47.72
N GLN A 555 -3.76 -13.61 48.19
CA GLN A 555 -3.46 -13.85 49.61
C GLN A 555 -2.26 -13.04 50.11
N ARG A 556 -1.22 -12.86 49.28
CA ARG A 556 -0.05 -12.06 49.65
C ARG A 556 -0.41 -10.59 49.95
N LEU A 557 -1.40 -10.03 49.24
CA LEU A 557 -1.86 -8.65 49.47
C LEU A 557 -2.43 -8.44 50.87
N GLU A 558 -2.88 -9.49 51.55
CA GLU A 558 -3.34 -9.38 52.94
C GLU A 558 -2.20 -9.11 53.92
N GLY A 559 -1.03 -9.64 53.62
CA GLY A 559 0.20 -9.47 54.41
C GLY A 559 0.98 -8.21 54.07
N GLU A 560 0.63 -7.51 52.99
CA GLU A 560 1.28 -6.26 52.59
C GLU A 560 0.62 -5.05 53.26
N ASN A 561 1.43 -4.22 53.94
CA ASN A 561 0.97 -2.93 54.48
C ASN A 561 0.98 -1.86 53.38
N LEU A 562 0.04 -1.97 52.44
CA LEU A 562 -0.17 -0.99 51.39
C LEU A 562 -1.01 0.20 51.90
N PRO A 563 -0.73 1.44 51.43
CA PRO A 563 -1.66 2.55 51.63
C PRO A 563 -3.04 2.22 51.07
N ALA A 564 -4.10 2.69 51.74
CA ALA A 564 -5.49 2.35 51.40
C ALA A 564 -5.86 2.65 49.93
N GLU A 565 -5.35 3.73 49.35
CA GLU A 565 -5.58 4.07 47.94
C GLU A 565 -4.91 3.07 46.97
N HIS A 566 -3.67 2.66 47.29
CA HIS A 566 -2.94 1.68 46.48
C HIS A 566 -3.60 0.30 46.56
N LEU A 567 -4.08 -0.08 47.75
CA LEU A 567 -4.84 -1.31 47.94
C LEU A 567 -6.14 -1.31 47.11
N LYS A 568 -6.89 -0.20 47.10
CA LYS A 568 -8.10 -0.07 46.27
C LYS A 568 -7.81 -0.23 44.78
N LEU A 569 -6.75 0.37 44.28
CA LEU A 569 -6.33 0.23 42.88
C LEU A 569 -5.95 -1.23 42.56
N LYS A 570 -5.16 -1.88 43.43
CA LYS A 570 -4.80 -3.29 43.28
C LYS A 570 -6.00 -4.22 43.29
N ILE A 571 -6.98 -3.98 44.16
CA ILE A 571 -8.22 -4.74 44.19
C ILE A 571 -8.96 -4.60 42.85
N LYS A 572 -9.13 -3.37 42.35
CA LYS A 572 -9.79 -3.14 41.04
C LYS A 572 -9.07 -3.83 39.89
N GLU A 573 -7.74 -3.82 39.87
CA GLU A 573 -6.95 -4.54 38.87
C GLU A 573 -7.23 -6.04 38.91
N ILE A 574 -7.28 -6.65 40.10
CA ILE A 574 -7.53 -8.08 40.25
C ILE A 574 -8.97 -8.44 39.88
N GLU A 575 -9.94 -7.58 40.21
CA GLU A 575 -11.33 -7.74 39.77
C GLU A 575 -11.45 -7.75 38.25
N LEU A 576 -10.72 -6.85 37.57
CA LEU A 576 -10.65 -6.85 36.11
C LEU A 576 -10.00 -8.14 35.57
N GLN A 577 -8.87 -8.59 36.16
CA GLN A 577 -8.24 -9.85 35.76
C GLN A 577 -9.17 -11.05 35.95
N LEU A 578 -9.91 -11.07 37.06
CA LEU A 578 -10.89 -12.12 37.35
C LEU A 578 -12.04 -12.10 36.33
N LEU A 579 -12.54 -10.91 35.97
CA LEU A 579 -13.55 -10.73 34.94
C LEU A 579 -13.04 -11.25 33.57
N GLU A 580 -11.79 -10.94 33.21
CA GLU A 580 -11.17 -11.47 31.97
C GLU A 580 -11.07 -12.99 31.96
N TYR A 581 -10.68 -13.60 33.08
CA TYR A 581 -10.64 -15.05 33.19
C TYR A 581 -12.04 -15.65 33.14
N ARG A 582 -13.04 -15.05 33.80
CA ARG A 582 -14.44 -15.50 33.74
C ARG A 582 -14.98 -15.48 32.32
N ASP A 583 -14.73 -14.42 31.56
CA ASP A 583 -15.11 -14.36 30.15
C ASP A 583 -14.41 -15.43 29.32
N LEU A 584 -13.08 -15.55 29.45
CA LEU A 584 -12.29 -16.54 28.69
C LEU A 584 -12.77 -17.98 28.93
N PHE A 585 -12.90 -18.38 30.20
CA PHE A 585 -13.35 -19.71 30.57
C PHE A 585 -14.83 -19.93 30.24
N GLY A 586 -15.69 -18.92 30.45
CA GLY A 586 -17.11 -19.00 30.08
C GLY A 586 -17.31 -19.20 28.57
N SER A 587 -16.57 -18.45 27.75
CA SER A 587 -16.58 -18.59 26.29
C SER A 587 -16.12 -19.99 25.84
N PHE A 588 -15.11 -20.55 26.52
CA PHE A 588 -14.66 -21.92 26.29
C PHE A 588 -15.74 -22.94 26.69
N PHE A 589 -16.30 -22.84 27.89
CA PHE A 589 -17.32 -23.78 28.37
C PHE A 589 -18.62 -23.73 27.57
N ASN A 590 -19.02 -22.56 27.07
CA ASN A 590 -20.14 -22.45 26.14
C ASN A 590 -19.92 -23.30 24.88
N ARG A 591 -18.69 -23.28 24.33
CA ARG A 591 -18.31 -24.12 23.17
C ARG A 591 -18.23 -25.61 23.49
N LEU A 592 -17.96 -25.98 24.75
CA LEU A 592 -17.88 -27.37 25.21
C LEU A 592 -19.23 -28.07 25.43
N SER A 593 -20.35 -27.37 25.22
CA SER A 593 -21.69 -27.87 25.54
C SER A 593 -22.18 -29.07 24.69
N GLN A 594 -21.40 -29.55 23.72
CA GLN A 594 -21.71 -30.71 22.84
C GLN A 594 -20.70 -31.88 22.98
N ASN A 595 -21.18 -33.12 22.90
CA ASN A 595 -20.39 -34.37 22.80
C ASN A 595 -19.30 -34.55 23.89
N GLU A 596 -18.07 -34.92 23.50
CA GLU A 596 -16.89 -35.15 24.38
C GLU A 596 -16.57 -33.95 25.29
N GLY A 597 -16.96 -32.74 24.89
CA GLY A 597 -16.77 -31.51 25.67
C GLY A 597 -17.49 -31.53 27.02
N LYS A 598 -18.61 -32.26 27.17
CA LYS A 598 -19.31 -32.38 28.45
C LYS A 598 -18.51 -33.13 29.51
N LEU A 599 -17.80 -34.20 29.10
CA LEU A 599 -16.94 -34.95 30.01
C LEU A 599 -15.73 -34.11 30.42
N LEU A 600 -15.14 -33.41 29.47
CA LEU A 600 -14.03 -32.50 29.73
C LEU A 600 -14.43 -31.38 30.71
N ARG A 601 -15.62 -30.78 30.54
CA ARG A 601 -16.14 -29.73 31.43
C ARG A 601 -16.15 -30.14 32.90
N ASN A 602 -16.46 -31.40 33.22
CA ASN A 602 -16.44 -31.89 34.60
C ASN A 602 -15.03 -31.89 35.22
N SER A 603 -13.99 -31.97 34.40
CA SER A 603 -12.59 -31.88 34.87
C SER A 603 -12.20 -30.45 35.27
N PHE A 604 -13.01 -29.46 34.88
CA PHE A 604 -12.79 -28.03 35.14
C PHE A 604 -13.58 -27.47 36.32
N LEU A 605 -14.23 -28.31 37.14
CA LEU A 605 -15.01 -27.85 38.31
C LEU A 605 -14.19 -27.01 39.31
N PHE A 606 -12.86 -27.17 39.32
CA PHE A 606 -11.97 -26.36 40.16
C PHE A 606 -11.93 -24.88 39.75
N VAL A 607 -12.20 -24.52 38.49
CA VAL A 607 -12.10 -23.14 37.99
C VAL A 607 -13.06 -22.23 38.77
N ASP A 608 -14.30 -22.65 38.92
CA ASP A 608 -15.32 -21.92 39.69
C ASP A 608 -14.90 -21.75 41.15
N GLN A 609 -14.40 -22.83 41.76
CA GLN A 609 -13.95 -22.83 43.15
C GLN A 609 -12.83 -21.81 43.39
N TYR A 610 -11.86 -21.71 42.47
CA TYR A 610 -10.82 -20.68 42.57
C TYR A 610 -11.39 -19.28 42.37
N PHE A 611 -12.30 -19.08 41.40
CA PHE A 611 -12.92 -17.77 41.18
C PHE A 611 -13.72 -17.31 42.39
N GLU A 612 -14.52 -18.18 43.01
CA GLU A 612 -15.25 -17.87 44.24
C GLU A 612 -14.29 -17.59 45.41
N ALA A 613 -13.23 -18.39 45.56
CA ALA A 613 -12.24 -18.18 46.62
C ALA A 613 -11.52 -16.84 46.48
N ILE A 614 -11.16 -16.45 45.25
CA ILE A 614 -10.55 -15.15 44.95
C ILE A 614 -11.53 -14.01 45.26
N GLU A 615 -12.77 -14.10 44.78
CA GLU A 615 -13.80 -13.08 44.98
C GLU A 615 -14.10 -12.85 46.47
N ASN A 616 -14.25 -13.94 47.25
CA ASN A 616 -14.43 -13.86 48.70
C ASN A 616 -13.24 -13.13 49.37
N ARG A 617 -12.01 -13.43 48.95
CA ARG A 617 -10.81 -12.79 49.51
C ARG A 617 -10.71 -11.30 49.16
N LEU A 618 -11.10 -10.93 47.94
CA LEU A 618 -11.18 -9.53 47.54
C LEU A 618 -12.23 -8.78 48.36
N GLN A 619 -13.36 -9.41 48.67
CA GLN A 619 -14.39 -8.83 49.52
C GLN A 619 -13.91 -8.64 50.97
N ASP A 620 -13.17 -9.61 51.51
CA ASP A 620 -12.51 -9.49 52.83
C ASP A 620 -11.55 -8.29 52.87
N LEU A 621 -10.72 -8.14 51.83
CA LEU A 621 -9.78 -7.02 51.68
C LEU A 621 -10.48 -5.66 51.59
N LYS A 622 -11.62 -5.57 50.89
CA LYS A 622 -12.44 -4.35 50.80
C LYS A 622 -13.04 -3.93 52.14
N ASN A 623 -13.41 -4.91 52.97
CA ASN A 623 -14.04 -4.70 54.27
C ASN A 623 -13.04 -4.44 55.41
N ARG A 624 -11.74 -4.48 55.14
CA ARG A 624 -10.69 -4.23 56.14
C ARG A 624 -10.75 -2.76 56.60
N PRO A 625 -10.81 -2.48 57.93
CA PRO A 625 -10.77 -1.11 58.42
C PRO A 625 -9.44 -0.44 58.04
N PRO A 626 -9.43 0.86 57.71
CA PRO A 626 -8.18 1.59 57.47
C PRO A 626 -7.32 1.51 58.73
N ALA A 627 -6.06 1.11 58.56
CA ALA A 627 -5.07 1.02 59.63
C ALA A 627 -4.65 2.40 60.13
#